data_AF-A0A8H5CFR6-F1
#
_entry.id   AF-A0A8H5CFR6-F1
#
_cell.length_a   1.000
_cell.length_b   1.000
_cell.length_c   1.000
_cell.angle_alpha   90.00
_cell.angle_beta   90.00
_cell.angle_gamma   90.00
#
_symmetry.space_group_name_H-M   'P 1'
#
loop_
_entity.id
_entity.type
_entity.pdbx_description
1 polymer ?
#
loop_
_entity_poly.entity_id
_entity_poly.type
_entity_poly.pdbx_seq_one_letter_code
_entity_poly.pdbx_strand_id
1 'polypeptide(L)'
;MFRGMFELPQPENIDDIEGTTEDNLIKIPECFTNFEFEGLMEVMYEIPVPHKPLSPDKLLAALKLAHHWEMRGIISFIEENIGSSIQSPIEKITLGKRYQLRKLLAEGFLPLVTNTEAPTDKEIKELGWETVGQILHIREQVNRGGIRPVQVCTNDLRCIPCQSRDVGYGKLQLPAKAGQGTGFPWLICSRCGNAKIRDVHAMDWSWVYDLSESETQDLQTEAAKRIKRLLDAEYKTKQ
;
A
#
# COMPACT_ATOMS: atom_id res chain seq x y z
N MET A 1 27.64 -9.13 9.56
CA MET A 1 27.87 -8.81 10.98
C MET A 1 29.00 -9.67 11.56
N PHE A 2 28.79 -10.96 11.92
CA PHE A 2 29.83 -11.77 12.60
C PHE A 2 31.19 -11.82 11.89
N ARG A 3 31.19 -11.93 10.56
CA ARG A 3 32.41 -11.85 9.75
C ARG A 3 33.23 -10.58 10.05
N GLY A 4 32.57 -9.42 10.15
CA GLY A 4 33.23 -8.15 10.48
C GLY A 4 33.77 -8.12 11.90
N MET A 5 33.05 -8.70 12.87
CA MET A 5 33.52 -8.81 14.25
C MET A 5 34.84 -9.61 14.35
N PHE A 6 34.97 -10.68 13.57
CA PHE A 6 36.20 -11.48 13.51
C PHE A 6 37.30 -10.89 12.61
N GLU A 7 36.95 -9.98 11.70
CA GLU A 7 37.89 -9.30 10.80
C GLU A 7 38.49 -8.01 11.41
N LEU A 8 37.92 -7.49 12.51
CA LEU A 8 38.49 -6.37 13.24
C LEU A 8 39.80 -6.78 13.94
N PRO A 9 40.76 -5.84 14.12
CA PRO A 9 41.96 -6.09 14.91
C PRO A 9 41.56 -6.54 16.32
N GLN A 10 41.97 -7.75 16.68
CA GLN A 10 41.69 -8.33 17.99
C GLN A 10 42.69 -7.78 19.01
N PRO A 11 42.30 -7.61 20.29
CA PRO A 11 43.25 -7.29 21.36
C PRO A 11 44.36 -8.35 21.46
N GLU A 12 45.56 -7.93 21.86
CA GLU A 12 46.74 -8.83 21.96
C GLU A 12 46.56 -9.95 22.99
N ASN A 13 45.70 -9.73 23.98
CA ASN A 13 45.42 -10.68 25.04
C ASN A 13 44.17 -11.52 24.70
N ILE A 14 44.33 -12.84 24.69
CA ILE A 14 43.28 -13.79 24.30
C ILE A 14 42.08 -13.71 25.26
N ASP A 15 42.32 -13.48 26.55
CA ASP A 15 41.25 -13.42 27.56
C ASP A 15 40.29 -12.24 27.34
N ASP A 16 40.75 -11.18 26.64
CA ASP A 16 39.96 -9.99 26.33
C ASP A 16 39.14 -10.15 25.03
N ILE A 17 39.32 -11.25 24.28
CA ILE A 17 38.60 -11.49 23.03
C ILE A 17 37.26 -12.17 23.32
N GLU A 18 36.17 -11.46 23.09
CA GLU A 18 34.81 -11.99 23.22
C GLU A 18 34.57 -13.20 22.31
N GLY A 19 34.02 -14.27 22.86
CA GLY A 19 33.69 -15.52 22.18
C GLY A 19 34.80 -16.57 22.11
N THR A 20 35.96 -16.36 22.77
CA THR A 20 37.10 -17.30 22.69
C THR A 20 37.21 -18.27 23.86
N THR A 21 36.66 -17.94 25.03
CA THR A 21 36.69 -18.77 26.24
C THR A 21 35.28 -18.98 26.80
N GLU A 22 35.09 -20.01 27.64
CA GLU A 22 33.81 -20.26 28.32
C GLU A 22 33.42 -19.12 29.28
N ASP A 23 34.41 -18.39 29.81
CA ASP A 23 34.22 -17.26 30.71
C ASP A 23 33.96 -15.94 29.99
N ASN A 24 34.20 -15.86 28.67
CA ASN A 24 34.03 -14.66 27.85
C ASN A 24 33.20 -14.95 26.59
N LEU A 25 31.93 -15.34 26.77
CA LEU A 25 30.99 -15.63 25.67
C LEU A 25 30.51 -14.35 24.97
N ILE A 26 30.11 -14.49 23.70
CA ILE A 26 29.40 -13.43 22.95
C ILE A 26 28.07 -13.15 23.62
N LYS A 27 27.85 -11.91 24.07
CA LYS A 27 26.63 -11.50 24.77
C LYS A 27 25.63 -10.89 23.79
N ILE A 28 24.41 -11.42 23.80
CA ILE A 28 23.28 -10.80 23.10
C ILE A 28 22.79 -9.63 23.97
N PRO A 29 22.48 -8.45 23.39
CA PRO A 29 21.97 -7.32 24.15
C PRO A 29 20.71 -7.68 24.95
N GLU A 30 20.62 -7.19 26.19
CA GLU A 30 19.54 -7.51 27.14
C GLU A 30 18.13 -7.09 26.67
N CYS A 31 18.05 -6.22 25.66
CA CYS A 31 16.78 -5.83 25.04
C CYS A 31 16.16 -6.91 24.14
N PHE A 32 16.85 -8.03 23.94
CA PHE A 32 16.36 -9.20 23.21
C PHE A 32 16.18 -10.40 24.13
N THR A 33 15.16 -11.17 23.84
CA THR A 33 14.77 -12.39 24.54
C THR A 33 15.26 -13.63 23.81
N ASN A 34 15.34 -14.74 24.54
CA ASN A 34 15.64 -16.05 23.94
C ASN A 34 14.67 -16.40 22.80
N PHE A 35 13.40 -16.01 22.91
CA PHE A 35 12.41 -16.25 21.86
C PHE A 35 12.75 -15.57 20.54
N GLU A 36 13.28 -14.35 20.58
CA GLU A 36 13.72 -13.63 19.39
C GLU A 36 14.95 -14.28 18.77
N PHE A 37 15.90 -14.70 19.61
CA PHE A 37 17.09 -15.41 19.14
C PHE A 37 16.75 -16.77 18.51
N GLU A 38 15.89 -17.56 19.17
CA GLU A 38 15.39 -18.83 18.60
C GLU A 38 14.68 -18.61 17.27
N GLY A 39 13.82 -17.58 17.17
CA GLY A 39 13.15 -17.24 15.91
C GLY A 39 14.14 -16.92 14.79
N LEU A 40 15.20 -16.18 15.09
CA LEU A 40 16.27 -15.91 14.12
C LEU A 40 16.98 -17.19 13.70
N MET A 41 17.32 -18.06 14.65
CA MET A 41 18.01 -19.32 14.35
C MET A 41 17.14 -20.24 13.48
N GLU A 42 15.85 -20.36 13.78
CA GLU A 42 14.90 -21.11 12.95
C GLU A 42 14.88 -20.58 11.51
N VAL A 43 14.77 -19.26 11.32
CA VAL A 43 14.83 -18.65 9.97
C VAL A 43 16.15 -18.98 9.27
N MET A 44 17.29 -18.86 9.95
CA MET A 44 18.61 -19.14 9.37
C MET A 44 18.77 -20.59 8.91
N TYR A 45 18.21 -21.55 9.64
CA TYR A 45 18.30 -22.97 9.30
C TYR A 45 17.22 -23.44 8.31
N GLU A 46 16.09 -22.74 8.20
CA GLU A 46 15.04 -23.07 7.23
C GLU A 46 15.29 -22.45 5.83
N ILE A 47 16.09 -21.38 5.72
CA ILE A 47 16.44 -20.79 4.40
C ILE A 47 17.05 -21.83 3.43
N PRO A 48 18.01 -22.67 3.83
CA PRO A 48 18.60 -23.66 2.94
C PRO A 48 17.68 -24.86 2.66
N VAL A 49 16.75 -25.17 3.56
CA VAL A 49 15.88 -26.35 3.44
C VAL A 49 14.48 -26.04 3.96
N PRO A 50 13.50 -25.73 3.08
CA PRO A 50 12.16 -25.38 3.51
C PRO A 50 11.41 -26.65 3.90
N HIS A 51 11.49 -27.02 5.17
CA HIS A 51 10.81 -28.20 5.70
C HIS A 51 9.50 -27.82 6.40
N LYS A 52 9.41 -26.58 6.92
CA LYS A 52 8.24 -26.15 7.68
C LYS A 52 7.88 -24.68 7.42
N PRO A 53 6.58 -24.35 7.24
CA PRO A 53 6.15 -22.96 7.27
C PRO A 53 6.41 -22.38 8.67
N LEU A 54 7.19 -21.30 8.72
CA LEU A 54 7.51 -20.59 9.95
C LEU A 54 6.28 -19.85 10.49
N SER A 55 6.15 -19.80 11.81
CA SER A 55 5.06 -19.06 12.44
C SER A 55 5.26 -17.55 12.28
N PRO A 56 4.17 -16.75 12.19
CA PRO A 56 4.27 -15.29 12.04
C PRO A 56 5.01 -14.64 13.20
N ASP A 57 4.76 -15.13 14.42
CA ASP A 57 5.40 -14.61 15.64
C ASP A 57 6.91 -14.83 15.62
N LYS A 58 7.36 -16.01 15.15
CA LYS A 58 8.79 -16.32 14.99
C LYS A 58 9.43 -15.46 13.91
N LEU A 59 8.74 -15.20 12.79
CA LEU A 59 9.21 -14.29 11.74
C LEU A 59 9.35 -12.85 12.26
N LEU A 60 8.38 -12.36 13.05
CA LEU A 60 8.46 -11.03 13.69
C LEU A 60 9.59 -10.95 14.71
N ALA A 61 9.78 -12.01 15.50
CA ALA A 61 10.83 -12.08 16.50
C ALA A 61 12.22 -12.09 15.84
N ALA A 62 12.39 -12.89 14.78
CA ALA A 62 13.59 -12.91 13.95
C ALA A 62 13.86 -11.55 13.30
N LEU A 63 12.82 -10.87 12.81
CA LEU A 63 12.95 -9.57 12.13
C LEU A 63 13.58 -8.51 13.05
N LYS A 64 13.22 -8.49 14.34
CA LYS A 64 13.80 -7.55 15.31
C LYS A 64 15.31 -7.67 15.38
N LEU A 65 15.82 -8.89 15.57
CA LEU A 65 17.26 -9.16 15.65
C LEU A 65 17.94 -8.98 14.29
N ALA A 66 17.33 -9.47 13.21
CA ALA A 66 17.86 -9.31 11.87
C ALA A 66 18.03 -7.83 11.50
N HIS A 67 17.07 -6.98 11.87
CA HIS A 67 17.17 -5.53 11.68
C HIS A 67 18.26 -4.92 12.58
N HIS A 68 18.37 -5.34 13.84
CA HIS A 68 19.41 -4.84 14.75
C HIS A 68 20.83 -5.20 14.29
N TRP A 69 21.03 -6.40 13.74
CA TRP A 69 22.31 -6.88 13.25
C TRP A 69 22.52 -6.66 11.73
N GLU A 70 21.64 -5.88 11.10
CA GLU A 70 21.68 -5.53 9.67
C GLU A 70 21.80 -6.75 8.73
N MET A 71 21.11 -7.85 9.07
CA MET A 71 21.12 -9.10 8.31
C MET A 71 20.21 -9.01 7.08
N ARG A 72 20.61 -8.23 6.08
CA ARG A 72 19.78 -7.90 4.90
C ARG A 72 19.15 -9.13 4.22
N GLY A 73 19.90 -10.22 4.06
CA GLY A 73 19.38 -11.45 3.43
C GLY A 73 18.21 -12.08 4.22
N ILE A 74 18.28 -12.04 5.55
CA ILE A 74 17.19 -12.52 6.42
C ILE A 74 16.01 -11.55 6.38
N ILE A 75 16.28 -10.24 6.40
CA ILE A 75 15.23 -9.22 6.30
C ILE A 75 14.44 -9.39 4.99
N SER A 76 15.13 -9.57 3.85
CA SER A 76 14.49 -9.84 2.56
C SER A 76 13.66 -11.12 2.58
N PHE A 77 14.19 -12.21 3.15
CA PHE A 77 13.45 -13.47 3.28
C PHE A 77 12.19 -13.31 4.12
N ILE A 78 12.28 -12.62 5.26
CA ILE A 78 11.12 -12.37 6.12
C ILE A 78 10.11 -11.49 5.39
N GLU A 79 10.55 -10.43 4.72
CA GLU A 79 9.69 -9.54 3.93
C GLU A 79 8.88 -10.31 2.86
N GLU A 80 9.48 -11.33 2.25
CA GLU A 80 8.80 -12.17 1.27
C GLU A 80 7.71 -13.06 1.88
N ASN A 81 7.90 -13.53 3.11
CA ASN A 81 7.08 -14.55 3.75
C ASN A 81 6.06 -14.02 4.78
N ILE A 82 6.31 -12.84 5.37
CA ILE A 82 5.48 -12.32 6.47
C ILE A 82 4.18 -11.67 5.98
N GLY A 83 4.15 -11.17 4.74
CA GLY A 83 3.03 -10.40 4.20
C GLY A 83 1.71 -11.19 4.11
N SER A 84 1.77 -12.50 3.92
CA SER A 84 0.59 -13.38 3.90
C SER A 84 0.01 -13.65 5.29
N SER A 85 0.83 -13.50 6.33
CA SER A 85 0.45 -13.82 7.71
C SER A 85 -0.25 -12.64 8.41
N ILE A 86 0.10 -11.41 8.03
CA ILE A 86 -0.49 -10.20 8.57
C ILE A 86 -1.70 -9.84 7.70
N GLN A 87 -2.90 -9.85 8.28
CA GLN A 87 -4.12 -9.54 7.52
C GLN A 87 -4.50 -8.05 7.58
N SER A 88 -4.20 -7.38 8.69
CA SER A 88 -4.59 -5.98 8.90
C SER A 88 -3.72 -5.03 8.06
N PRO A 89 -4.32 -4.21 7.17
CA PRO A 89 -3.57 -3.21 6.39
C PRO A 89 -2.81 -2.21 7.27
N ILE A 90 -3.40 -1.84 8.41
CA ILE A 90 -2.82 -0.89 9.36
C ILE A 90 -1.59 -1.50 10.03
N GLU A 91 -1.69 -2.78 10.40
CA GLU A 91 -0.57 -3.51 11.00
C GLU A 91 0.58 -3.67 9.99
N LYS A 92 0.27 -3.97 8.72
CA LYS A 92 1.26 -3.99 7.64
C LYS A 92 1.98 -2.66 7.50
N ILE A 93 1.26 -1.54 7.50
CA ILE A 93 1.87 -0.21 7.42
C ILE A 93 2.72 0.07 8.66
N THR A 94 2.22 -0.24 9.85
CA THR A 94 2.92 0.02 11.11
C THR A 94 4.24 -0.75 11.19
N LEU A 95 4.22 -2.05 10.89
CA LEU A 95 5.40 -2.90 10.86
C LEU A 95 6.33 -2.51 9.71
N GLY A 96 5.77 -2.24 8.53
CA GLY A 96 6.51 -1.81 7.36
C GLY A 96 7.28 -0.50 7.60
N LYS A 97 6.68 0.47 8.30
CA LYS A 97 7.37 1.72 8.69
C LYS A 97 8.45 1.45 9.73
N ARG A 98 8.14 0.65 10.75
CA ARG A 98 9.07 0.35 11.85
C ARG A 98 10.35 -0.34 11.37
N TYR A 99 10.22 -1.32 10.48
CA TYR A 99 11.34 -2.13 9.98
C TYR A 99 11.75 -1.81 8.54
N GLN A 100 11.20 -0.74 7.95
CA GLN A 100 11.47 -0.29 6.58
C GLN A 100 11.22 -1.37 5.50
N LEU A 101 10.20 -2.20 5.69
CA LEU A 101 9.81 -3.26 4.74
C LEU A 101 8.89 -2.69 3.65
N ARG A 102 9.47 -2.37 2.49
CA ARG A 102 8.77 -1.71 1.38
C ARG A 102 7.62 -2.53 0.81
N LYS A 103 7.80 -3.85 0.67
CA LYS A 103 6.75 -4.75 0.16
C LYS A 103 5.55 -4.75 1.10
N LEU A 104 5.81 -4.85 2.41
CA LEU A 104 4.77 -4.84 3.44
C LEU A 104 4.02 -3.51 3.48
N LEU A 105 4.75 -2.39 3.34
CA LEU A 105 4.14 -1.07 3.18
C LEU A 105 3.21 -1.03 1.97
N ALA A 106 3.68 -1.47 0.80
CA ALA A 106 2.88 -1.46 -0.42
C ALA A 106 1.60 -2.28 -0.28
N GLU A 107 1.69 -3.48 0.31
CA GLU A 107 0.55 -4.35 0.59
C GLU A 107 -0.44 -3.74 1.59
N GLY A 108 0.03 -2.96 2.56
CA GLY A 108 -0.84 -2.27 3.51
C GLY A 108 -1.50 -1.02 2.93
N PHE A 109 -0.77 -0.23 2.14
CA PHE A 109 -1.32 0.96 1.49
C PHE A 109 -2.37 0.64 0.44
N LEU A 110 -2.17 -0.42 -0.36
CA LEU A 110 -3.04 -0.75 -1.49
C LEU A 110 -4.54 -0.84 -1.12
N PRO A 111 -4.97 -1.68 -0.17
CA PRO A 111 -6.38 -1.78 0.21
C PRO A 111 -6.92 -0.47 0.79
N LEU A 112 -6.10 0.28 1.54
CA LEU A 112 -6.52 1.57 2.08
C LEU A 112 -6.67 2.63 0.99
N VAL A 113 -5.86 2.60 -0.06
CA VAL A 113 -5.98 3.53 -1.19
C VAL A 113 -7.15 3.17 -2.11
N THR A 114 -7.46 1.88 -2.26
CA THR A 114 -8.57 1.44 -3.13
C THR A 114 -9.92 1.43 -2.42
N ASN A 115 -9.94 1.37 -1.09
CA ASN A 115 -11.19 1.49 -0.33
C ASN A 115 -11.73 2.92 -0.45
N THR A 116 -13.03 3.01 -0.66
CA THR A 116 -13.78 4.25 -0.74
C THR A 116 -14.00 4.84 0.64
N GLU A 117 -14.24 4.02 1.66
CA GLU A 117 -14.59 4.45 3.01
C GLU A 117 -13.58 5.43 3.62
N ALA A 118 -14.10 6.45 4.31
CA ALA A 118 -13.27 7.41 5.02
C ALA A 118 -12.54 6.74 6.20
N PRO A 119 -11.27 7.11 6.48
CA PRO A 119 -10.54 6.59 7.62
C PRO A 119 -11.26 6.92 8.93
N THR A 120 -11.37 5.94 9.83
CA THR A 120 -11.97 6.14 11.15
C THR A 120 -11.00 6.83 12.11
N ASP A 121 -11.52 7.44 13.19
CA ASP A 121 -10.69 8.08 14.22
C ASP A 121 -9.65 7.13 14.84
N LYS A 122 -9.97 5.83 14.93
CA LYS A 122 -9.04 4.82 15.43
C LYS A 122 -7.87 4.63 14.46
N GLU A 123 -8.16 4.51 13.17
CA GLU A 123 -7.14 4.35 12.12
C GLU A 123 -6.26 5.59 12.01
N ILE A 124 -6.85 6.78 12.15
CA ILE A 124 -6.11 8.05 12.16
C ILE A 124 -5.14 8.10 13.35
N LYS A 125 -5.57 7.66 14.54
CA LYS A 125 -4.71 7.61 15.72
C LYS A 125 -3.56 6.61 15.58
N GLU A 126 -3.83 5.44 14.99
CA GLU A 126 -2.82 4.38 14.83
C GLU A 126 -1.80 4.69 13.71
N LEU A 127 -2.27 5.19 12.57
CA LEU A 127 -1.41 5.50 11.42
C LEU A 127 -0.74 6.88 11.50
N GLY A 128 -1.35 7.82 12.22
CA GLY A 128 -0.96 9.22 12.24
C GLY A 128 -1.44 10.01 11.02
N TRP A 129 -1.59 11.33 11.21
CA TRP A 129 -2.12 12.26 10.20
C TRP A 129 -1.31 12.29 8.91
N GLU A 130 0.01 12.15 8.98
CA GLU A 130 0.87 12.14 7.80
C GLU A 130 0.54 10.95 6.88
N THR A 131 0.51 9.74 7.44
CA THR A 131 0.18 8.51 6.70
C THR A 131 -1.22 8.58 6.11
N VAL A 132 -2.20 9.07 6.88
CA VAL A 132 -3.58 9.24 6.38
C VAL A 132 -3.63 10.28 5.27
N GLY A 133 -2.90 11.39 5.41
CA GLY A 133 -2.77 12.40 4.36
C GLY A 133 -2.22 11.82 3.07
N GLN A 134 -1.22 10.95 3.15
CA GLN A 134 -0.66 10.24 1.99
C GLN A 134 -1.70 9.31 1.33
N ILE A 135 -2.43 8.53 2.13
CA ILE A 135 -3.51 7.65 1.63
C ILE A 135 -4.56 8.48 0.89
N LEU A 136 -5.07 9.54 1.51
CA LEU A 136 -6.08 10.42 0.93
C LEU A 136 -5.57 11.14 -0.32
N HIS A 137 -4.30 11.57 -0.32
CA HIS A 137 -3.69 12.21 -1.47
C HIS A 137 -3.58 11.24 -2.66
N ILE A 138 -3.14 10.00 -2.43
CA ILE A 138 -3.07 8.98 -3.49
C ILE A 138 -4.49 8.64 -3.98
N ARG A 139 -5.46 8.44 -3.07
CA ARG A 139 -6.87 8.25 -3.42
C ARG A 139 -7.36 9.34 -4.39
N GLU A 140 -7.10 10.60 -4.06
CA GLU A 140 -7.50 11.72 -4.90
C GLU A 140 -6.76 11.75 -6.25
N GLN A 141 -5.46 11.41 -6.29
CA GLN A 141 -4.73 11.31 -7.55
C GLN A 141 -5.26 10.20 -8.45
N VAL A 142 -5.59 9.04 -7.87
CA VAL A 142 -6.21 7.92 -8.60
C VAL A 142 -7.59 8.35 -9.12
N ASN A 143 -8.39 9.01 -8.29
CA ASN A 143 -9.71 9.55 -8.65
C ASN A 143 -9.68 10.66 -9.70
N ARG A 144 -8.58 11.43 -9.80
CA ARG A 144 -8.40 12.49 -10.82
C ARG A 144 -7.81 11.95 -12.13
N GLY A 145 -7.15 10.79 -12.11
CA GLY A 145 -6.42 10.22 -13.23
C GLY A 145 -7.21 9.27 -14.14
N GLY A 146 -8.41 8.84 -13.75
CA GLY A 146 -9.21 7.84 -14.47
C GLY A 146 -10.73 8.10 -14.40
N ILE A 147 -11.40 7.77 -15.51
CA ILE A 147 -12.81 7.99 -15.86
C ILE A 147 -13.77 7.80 -14.67
N ARG A 148 -14.54 8.84 -14.32
CA ARG A 148 -15.76 8.66 -13.51
C ARG A 148 -16.94 8.32 -14.43
N PRO A 149 -17.57 7.15 -14.32
CA PRO A 149 -18.98 7.05 -14.65
C PRO A 149 -19.74 7.86 -13.59
N VAL A 150 -20.03 9.13 -13.90
CA VAL A 150 -20.97 9.91 -13.10
C VAL A 150 -22.36 9.36 -13.42
N GLN A 151 -23.03 8.72 -12.46
CA GLN A 151 -24.48 8.55 -12.60
C GLN A 151 -25.09 9.93 -12.45
N VAL A 152 -25.56 10.47 -13.56
CA VAL A 152 -26.47 11.59 -13.51
C VAL A 152 -27.86 10.99 -13.60
N CYS A 153 -28.68 11.17 -12.57
CA CYS A 153 -30.09 10.84 -12.75
C CYS A 153 -30.61 11.73 -13.88
N THR A 154 -31.28 11.18 -14.89
CA THR A 154 -31.83 11.99 -15.99
C THR A 154 -32.75 13.09 -15.49
N ASN A 155 -33.32 12.93 -14.30
CA ASN A 155 -34.14 13.91 -13.58
C ASN A 155 -33.35 15.14 -13.06
N ASP A 156 -32.03 15.01 -12.87
CA ASP A 156 -31.13 16.07 -12.40
C ASP A 156 -30.56 16.89 -13.55
N LEU A 157 -30.65 16.39 -14.78
CA LEU A 157 -30.27 17.11 -15.97
C LEU A 157 -31.27 18.24 -16.23
N ARG A 158 -30.80 19.48 -16.13
CA ARG A 158 -31.54 20.67 -16.56
C ARG A 158 -30.82 21.34 -17.72
N CYS A 159 -31.59 21.75 -18.71
CA CYS A 159 -31.07 22.62 -19.76
C CYS A 159 -30.75 24.00 -19.18
N ILE A 160 -29.52 24.51 -19.31
CA ILE A 160 -29.11 25.82 -18.74
C ILE A 160 -29.99 26.98 -19.26
N PRO A 161 -30.25 27.13 -20.58
CA PRO A 161 -31.09 28.21 -21.09
C PRO A 161 -32.56 28.17 -20.65
N CYS A 162 -33.19 26.99 -20.59
CA CYS A 162 -34.64 26.87 -20.36
C CYS A 162 -35.04 26.19 -19.05
N GLN A 163 -34.08 25.77 -18.22
CA GLN A 163 -34.26 25.05 -16.95
C GLN A 163 -35.14 23.77 -17.03
N SER A 164 -35.45 23.34 -18.24
CA SER A 164 -36.33 22.20 -18.53
C SER A 164 -35.64 20.88 -18.21
N ARG A 165 -36.44 19.93 -17.71
CA ARG A 165 -36.09 18.52 -17.53
C ARG A 165 -36.36 17.67 -18.78
N ASP A 166 -36.98 18.25 -19.83
CA ASP A 166 -37.16 17.62 -21.14
C ASP A 166 -35.82 17.52 -21.90
N VAL A 167 -34.89 16.70 -21.39
CA VAL A 167 -33.88 16.07 -22.24
C VAL A 167 -34.58 14.90 -22.92
N GLY A 168 -35.11 15.15 -24.12
CA GLY A 168 -35.82 14.14 -24.89
C GLY A 168 -34.96 12.89 -25.04
N TYR A 169 -35.57 11.71 -24.81
CA TYR A 169 -34.97 10.39 -24.99
C TYR A 169 -34.52 10.16 -26.46
N GLY A 170 -33.44 10.83 -26.88
CA GLY A 170 -32.60 10.31 -27.93
C GLY A 170 -31.83 9.14 -27.33
N LYS A 171 -31.92 7.96 -27.95
CA LYS A 171 -31.09 6.80 -27.60
C LYS A 171 -29.66 7.29 -27.31
N LEU A 172 -29.20 7.08 -26.08
CA LEU A 172 -27.79 7.13 -25.75
C LEU A 172 -27.11 6.03 -26.59
N GLN A 173 -26.68 6.37 -27.81
CA GLN A 173 -25.76 5.53 -28.55
C GLN A 173 -24.38 5.75 -27.94
N LEU A 174 -24.10 4.99 -26.89
CA LEU A 174 -22.73 4.75 -26.48
C LEU A 174 -22.05 3.99 -27.63
N PRO A 175 -20.89 4.45 -28.14
CA PRO A 175 -20.15 3.67 -29.11
C PRO A 175 -19.75 2.33 -28.45
N ALA A 176 -20.09 1.22 -29.11
CA ALA A 176 -19.92 -0.13 -28.59
C ALA A 176 -18.44 -0.57 -28.39
N LYS A 177 -17.47 0.32 -28.64
CA LYS A 177 -16.04 0.09 -28.39
C LYS A 177 -15.38 1.39 -27.95
N ALA A 178 -15.04 1.46 -26.66
CA ALA A 178 -14.14 2.48 -26.13
C ALA A 178 -12.72 2.16 -26.62
N GLY A 179 -12.40 2.67 -27.79
CA GLY A 179 -11.07 2.54 -28.37
C GLY A 179 -10.98 3.51 -29.54
N GLN A 180 -10.29 4.63 -29.29
CA GLN A 180 -9.96 5.70 -30.23
C GLN A 180 -11.03 6.80 -30.39
N GLY A 181 -10.66 8.02 -29.99
CA GLY A 181 -11.36 9.25 -30.36
C GLY A 181 -12.15 9.91 -29.23
N THR A 182 -11.61 11.00 -28.71
CA THR A 182 -12.27 11.94 -27.80
C THR A 182 -13.61 12.44 -28.36
N GLY A 183 -14.71 12.04 -27.74
CA GLY A 183 -16.03 12.60 -28.03
C GLY A 183 -16.99 12.25 -26.90
N PHE A 184 -17.18 13.17 -25.95
CA PHE A 184 -18.27 13.07 -24.98
C PHE A 184 -19.61 13.10 -25.76
N PRO A 185 -20.56 12.19 -25.49
CA PRO A 185 -21.89 12.27 -26.10
C PRO A 185 -22.56 13.58 -25.67
N TRP A 186 -22.89 14.44 -26.63
CA TRP A 186 -23.52 15.73 -26.36
C TRP A 186 -25.01 15.52 -26.05
N LEU A 187 -25.45 15.93 -24.86
CA LEU A 187 -26.88 15.99 -24.53
C LEU A 187 -27.49 17.24 -25.17
N ILE A 188 -28.61 17.07 -25.87
CA ILE A 188 -29.36 18.15 -26.55
C ILE A 188 -30.72 18.36 -25.88
N CYS A 189 -31.11 19.63 -25.71
CA CYS A 189 -32.45 20.00 -25.26
C CYS A 189 -33.38 20.22 -26.45
N SER A 190 -34.49 19.48 -26.50
CA SER A 190 -35.49 19.55 -27.58
C SER A 190 -36.24 20.89 -27.63
N ARG A 191 -36.38 21.58 -26.49
CA ARG A 191 -37.05 22.90 -26.40
C ARG A 191 -36.16 24.07 -26.82
N CYS A 192 -34.85 23.91 -26.64
CA CYS A 192 -33.87 24.99 -26.81
C CYS A 192 -33.08 24.86 -28.13
N GLY A 193 -33.64 24.19 -29.15
CA GLY A 193 -33.09 24.14 -30.50
C GLY A 193 -31.69 23.51 -30.58
N ASN A 194 -31.42 22.45 -29.81
CA ASN A 194 -30.11 21.79 -29.71
C ASN A 194 -29.01 22.62 -29.03
N ALA A 195 -29.37 23.57 -28.15
CA ALA A 195 -28.39 24.19 -27.26
C ALA A 195 -27.63 23.11 -26.47
N LYS A 196 -26.29 23.13 -26.56
CA LYS A 196 -25.40 22.18 -25.88
C LYS A 196 -25.61 22.28 -24.36
N ILE A 197 -25.96 21.19 -23.71
CA ILE A 197 -25.93 21.10 -22.25
C ILE A 197 -24.46 20.99 -21.87
N ARG A 198 -23.84 22.12 -21.49
CA ARG A 198 -22.39 22.18 -21.24
C ARG A 198 -22.00 21.62 -19.88
N ASP A 199 -22.86 21.69 -18.88
CA ASP A 199 -22.48 21.34 -17.53
C ASP A 199 -23.58 20.59 -16.82
N VAL A 200 -23.26 19.36 -16.44
CA VAL A 200 -24.08 18.57 -15.53
C VAL A 200 -23.53 18.80 -14.13
N HIS A 201 -24.27 19.57 -13.32
CA HIS A 201 -24.01 19.64 -11.90
C HIS A 201 -24.53 18.37 -11.24
N ALA A 202 -23.68 17.36 -11.09
CA ALA A 202 -23.95 16.26 -10.18
C ALA A 202 -23.84 16.82 -8.75
N MET A 203 -24.99 17.16 -8.16
CA MET A 203 -25.11 17.47 -6.74
C MET A 203 -25.32 16.18 -5.96
N ASP A 204 -24.36 15.26 -5.99
CA ASP A 204 -24.21 14.33 -4.87
C ASP A 204 -22.83 13.67 -4.89
N TRP A 205 -22.16 13.69 -3.73
CA TRP A 205 -20.88 13.03 -3.50
C TRP A 205 -21.10 11.62 -2.92
N SER A 206 -22.27 11.02 -3.12
CA SER A 206 -22.63 9.70 -2.63
C SER A 206 -22.07 8.57 -3.52
N TRP A 207 -20.95 8.02 -3.06
CA TRP A 207 -20.34 6.70 -3.25
C TRP A 207 -20.88 5.70 -4.31
N VAL A 208 -20.03 5.43 -5.31
CA VAL A 208 -19.55 4.18 -5.97
C VAL A 208 -20.51 2.98 -6.17
N TYR A 209 -20.64 2.54 -7.43
CA TYR A 209 -21.19 1.23 -7.85
C TYR A 209 -20.18 0.08 -7.70
N ASP A 210 -20.67 -1.16 -7.84
CA ASP A 210 -19.85 -2.32 -8.20
C ASP A 210 -19.11 -2.06 -9.52
N LEU A 211 -17.81 -1.81 -9.41
CA LEU A 211 -16.90 -1.75 -10.56
C LEU A 211 -16.87 -3.12 -11.23
N SER A 212 -16.72 -3.13 -12.56
CA SER A 212 -16.35 -4.37 -13.24
C SER A 212 -14.99 -4.87 -12.71
N GLU A 213 -14.75 -6.16 -12.86
CA GLU A 213 -13.47 -6.77 -12.45
C GLU A 213 -12.27 -6.09 -13.14
N SER A 214 -12.42 -5.71 -14.41
CA SER A 214 -11.41 -4.98 -15.18
C SER A 214 -11.15 -3.56 -14.65
N GLU A 215 -12.19 -2.82 -14.28
CA GLU A 215 -12.04 -1.46 -13.75
C GLU A 215 -11.41 -1.47 -12.36
N THR A 216 -11.73 -2.48 -11.56
CA THR A 216 -11.10 -2.72 -10.25
C THR A 216 -9.60 -3.00 -10.42
N GLN A 217 -9.24 -3.81 -11.42
CA GLN A 217 -7.85 -4.16 -11.69
C GLN A 217 -7.03 -2.97 -12.23
N ASP A 218 -7.63 -2.11 -13.06
CA ASP A 218 -7.00 -0.88 -13.55
C ASP A 218 -6.75 0.12 -12.41
N LEU A 219 -7.72 0.30 -11.51
CA LEU A 219 -7.57 1.14 -10.32
C LEU A 219 -6.49 0.62 -9.38
N GLN A 220 -6.47 -0.68 -9.09
CA GLN A 220 -5.43 -1.32 -8.28
C GLN A 220 -4.05 -1.12 -8.92
N THR A 221 -3.96 -1.24 -10.24
CA THR A 221 -2.70 -1.06 -10.98
C THR A 221 -2.20 0.39 -10.90
N GLU A 222 -3.07 1.38 -11.08
CA GLU A 222 -2.67 2.80 -10.95
C GLU A 222 -2.33 3.15 -9.50
N ALA A 223 -3.12 2.67 -8.53
CA ALA A 223 -2.82 2.83 -7.11
C ALA A 223 -1.44 2.25 -6.76
N ALA A 224 -1.14 1.02 -7.21
CA ALA A 224 0.15 0.38 -6.99
C ALA A 224 1.32 1.18 -7.59
N LYS A 225 1.16 1.76 -8.80
CA LYS A 225 2.17 2.64 -9.40
C LYS A 225 2.42 3.89 -8.56
N ARG A 226 1.38 4.50 -8.01
CA ARG A 226 1.49 5.71 -7.18
C ARG A 226 2.11 5.42 -5.83
N ILE A 227 1.70 4.34 -5.18
CA ILE A 227 2.29 3.84 -3.94
C ILE A 227 3.78 3.57 -4.15
N LYS A 228 4.15 2.89 -5.25
CA LYS A 228 5.56 2.66 -5.58
C LYS A 228 6.36 3.95 -5.68
N ARG A 229 5.83 4.99 -6.35
CA ARG A 229 6.50 6.30 -6.45
C ARG A 229 6.66 6.97 -5.08
N LEU A 230 5.66 6.88 -4.21
CA LEU A 230 5.75 7.41 -2.85
C LEU A 230 6.84 6.70 -2.05
N LEU A 231 6.84 5.36 -2.07
CA LEU A 231 7.85 4.56 -1.36
C LEU A 231 9.26 4.77 -1.93
N ASP A 232 9.38 4.92 -3.25
CA ASP A 232 10.66 5.24 -3.87
C ASP A 232 11.14 6.65 -3.49
N ALA A 233 10.25 7.62 -3.25
CA ALA A 233 10.64 8.96 -2.82
C ALA A 233 11.11 8.98 -1.35
N GLU A 234 10.39 8.27 -0.46
CA GLU A 234 10.68 8.27 0.97
C GLU A 234 11.86 7.39 1.37
N TYR A 235 12.03 6.24 0.71
CA TYR A 235 12.95 5.20 1.16
C TYR A 235 14.18 5.02 0.27
N LYS A 236 14.36 5.82 -0.81
CA LYS A 236 15.53 5.74 -1.72
C LYS A 236 16.88 5.97 -1.05
N THR A 237 16.91 6.56 0.14
CA THR A 237 18.13 7.09 0.78
C THR A 237 18.82 6.12 1.76
N LYS A 238 18.37 4.86 1.88
CA LYS A 238 18.91 3.92 2.89
C LYS A 238 19.32 2.52 2.38
N GLN A 239 19.49 2.32 1.06
CA GLN A 239 20.06 1.07 0.51
C GLN A 239 21.57 1.18 0.33
#